data_AF-A0A7Y5WTF0-F1
#
_entry.id   AF-A0A7Y5WTF0-F1
#
_cell.length_a   1.000
_cell.length_b   1.000
_cell.length_c   1.000
_cell.angle_alpha   90.00
_cell.angle_beta   90.00
_cell.angle_gamma   90.00
#
_symmetry.space_group_name_H-M   'P 1'
#
loop_
_entity.id
_entity.type
_entity.pdbx_description
1 polymer ?
#
loop_
_entity_poly.entity_id
_entity_poly.type
_entity_poly.pdbx_seq_one_letter_code
_entity_poly.pdbx_strand_id
1 'polypeptide(L)'
;FASGRDLLTALRGITTQSAPPPQRGTLSERAWWWWRFHQIAIALLSSAAVVAVWIGRPWLAPWGSPLFLTTLVLATVSVTLRLHLLFTSHLHPMTLPLRRTRLLRWIASLEGALLIVLLGAGIAVSGGHDAMSAWLIVTAVLHLLSLAVIEPATSAAALGDAAPASR
;
A
#
# COMPACT_ATOMS: atom_id res chain seq x y z
N PHE A 1 -39.94 12.66 -31.60
CA PHE A 1 -39.52 12.05 -32.88
C PHE A 1 -40.76 11.82 -33.71
N ALA A 2 -40.80 12.33 -34.93
CA ALA A 2 -41.99 12.24 -35.78
C ALA A 2 -42.13 10.85 -36.44
N SER A 3 -41.04 10.09 -36.53
CA SER A 3 -41.04 8.71 -37.03
C SER A 3 -39.96 7.83 -36.36
N GLY A 4 -40.09 6.51 -36.48
CA GLY A 4 -39.06 5.56 -36.05
C GLY A 4 -37.74 5.68 -36.83
N ARG A 5 -37.77 6.23 -38.05
CA ARG A 5 -36.56 6.52 -38.84
C ARG A 5 -35.79 7.69 -38.24
N ASP A 6 -36.47 8.70 -37.72
CA ASP A 6 -35.83 9.84 -37.06
C ASP A 6 -35.14 9.43 -35.75
N LEU A 7 -35.77 8.52 -35.00
CA LEU A 7 -35.19 7.95 -33.79
C LEU A 7 -33.93 7.14 -34.10
N LEU A 8 -33.95 6.27 -35.12
CA LEU A 8 -32.78 5.49 -35.53
C LEU A 8 -31.64 6.37 -36.07
N THR A 9 -31.98 7.47 -36.74
CA THR A 9 -30.98 8.42 -37.27
C THR A 9 -30.35 9.22 -36.13
N ALA A 10 -31.14 9.65 -35.15
CA ALA A 10 -30.64 10.28 -33.92
C ALA A 10 -29.75 9.33 -33.10
N LEU A 11 -30.14 8.07 -32.94
CA LEU A 11 -29.33 7.06 -32.25
C LEU A 11 -28.01 6.78 -32.95
N ARG A 12 -28.01 6.65 -34.29
CA ARG A 12 -26.77 6.51 -35.07
C ARG A 12 -25.87 7.73 -34.93
N GLY A 13 -26.45 8.94 -34.94
CA GLY A 13 -25.73 10.20 -34.69
C GLY A 13 -25.05 10.24 -33.32
N ILE A 14 -25.71 9.74 -32.27
CA ILE A 14 -25.12 9.61 -30.93
C ILE A 14 -24.00 8.55 -30.91
N THR A 15 -24.13 7.49 -31.70
CA THR A 15 -23.11 6.43 -31.79
C THR A 15 -21.84 6.91 -32.52
N THR A 16 -22.00 7.69 -33.59
CA THR A 16 -20.88 8.29 -34.34
C THR A 16 -20.28 9.52 -33.67
N GLN A 17 -21.02 10.22 -32.82
CA GLN A 17 -20.50 11.29 -31.95
C GLN A 17 -19.87 10.72 -30.66
N SER A 18 -19.16 9.61 -30.78
CA SER A 18 -18.20 9.19 -29.77
C SER A 18 -17.00 10.12 -29.90
N ALA A 19 -16.98 11.20 -29.12
CA ALA A 19 -15.76 11.99 -28.92
C ALA A 19 -14.59 11.03 -28.63
N PRO A 20 -13.37 11.26 -29.16
CA PRO A 20 -12.24 10.39 -28.89
C PRO A 20 -12.16 10.17 -27.37
N PRO A 21 -12.12 8.91 -26.89
CA PRO A 21 -12.14 8.64 -25.48
C PRO A 21 -11.01 9.44 -24.83
N PRO A 22 -11.27 10.15 -23.72
CA PRO A 22 -10.22 10.90 -23.05
C PRO A 22 -9.07 9.93 -22.76
N GLN A 23 -7.81 10.35 -22.97
CA GLN A 23 -6.57 9.60 -22.76
C GLN A 23 -6.32 9.23 -21.28
N ARG A 24 -7.35 8.73 -20.57
CA ARG A 24 -7.30 8.28 -19.18
C ARG A 24 -6.58 6.94 -19.02
N GLY A 25 -6.34 6.20 -20.11
CA GLY A 25 -5.75 4.86 -20.07
C GLY A 25 -4.31 4.82 -19.55
N THR A 26 -3.44 5.69 -20.03
CA THR A 26 -1.99 5.60 -19.75
C THR A 26 -1.61 6.07 -18.35
N LEU A 27 -2.23 7.15 -17.86
CA LEU A 27 -2.02 7.65 -16.49
C LEU A 27 -2.59 6.68 -15.46
N SER A 28 -3.74 6.05 -15.74
CA SER A 28 -4.35 5.04 -14.87
C SER A 28 -3.50 3.76 -14.78
N GLU A 29 -2.95 3.29 -15.89
CA GLU A 29 -2.10 2.08 -15.91
C GLU A 29 -0.79 2.29 -15.14
N ARG A 30 -0.12 3.42 -15.36
CA ARG A 30 1.13 3.75 -14.65
C ARG A 30 0.91 3.92 -13.15
N ALA A 31 -0.17 4.60 -12.76
CA ALA A 31 -0.52 4.78 -11.35
C ALA A 31 -0.81 3.43 -10.68
N TRP A 32 -1.55 2.55 -11.36
CA TRP A 32 -1.84 1.21 -10.86
C TRP A 32 -0.58 0.34 -10.75
N TRP A 33 0.34 0.43 -11.71
CA TRP A 33 1.64 -0.24 -11.61
C TRP A 33 2.44 0.23 -10.39
N TRP A 34 2.54 1.54 -10.17
CA TRP A 34 3.27 2.10 -9.01
C TRP A 34 2.66 1.67 -7.68
N TRP A 35 1.33 1.67 -7.61
CA TRP A 35 0.62 1.17 -6.43
C TRP A 35 0.94 -0.31 -6.17
N ARG A 36 0.90 -1.18 -7.19
CA ARG A 36 1.25 -2.61 -7.04
C ARG A 36 2.69 -2.81 -6.60
N PHE A 37 3.62 -2.11 -7.25
CA PHE A 37 5.02 -2.16 -6.90
C PHE A 37 5.22 -1.78 -5.44
N HIS A 38 4.59 -0.69 -4.99
CA HIS A 38 4.69 -0.21 -3.61
C HIS A 38 4.20 -1.27 -2.61
N GLN A 39 3.04 -1.89 -2.85
CA GLN A 39 2.51 -2.95 -1.98
C GLN A 39 3.49 -4.13 -1.85
N ILE A 40 4.09 -4.56 -2.96
CA ILE A 40 5.09 -5.65 -2.96
C ILE A 40 6.38 -5.21 -2.25
N ALA A 41 6.87 -4.01 -2.54
CA ALA A 41 8.10 -3.49 -1.95
C ALA A 41 8.03 -3.40 -0.42
N ILE A 42 6.91 -2.90 0.12
CA ILE A 42 6.72 -2.81 1.57
C ILE A 42 6.50 -4.18 2.21
N ALA A 43 5.85 -5.11 1.52
CA ALA A 43 5.76 -6.49 1.99
C ALA A 43 7.14 -7.16 2.10
N LEU A 44 8.01 -6.95 1.10
CA LEU A 44 9.40 -7.43 1.14
C LEU A 44 10.21 -6.75 2.24
N LEU A 45 10.09 -5.42 2.39
CA LEU A 45 10.75 -4.67 3.45
C LEU A 45 10.36 -5.17 4.85
N SER A 46 9.06 -5.39 5.08
CA SER A 46 8.54 -5.95 6.33
C SER A 46 9.10 -7.34 6.61
N SER A 47 9.20 -8.17 5.58
CA SER A 47 9.75 -9.53 5.67
C SER A 47 11.25 -9.51 6.01
N ALA A 48 12.00 -8.60 5.39
CA ALA A 48 13.42 -8.39 5.71
C ALA A 48 13.61 -7.92 7.16
N ALA A 49 12.68 -7.13 7.69
CA ALA A 49 12.73 -6.65 9.08
C ALA A 49 12.69 -7.80 10.09
N VAL A 50 11.89 -8.83 9.81
CA VAL A 50 11.85 -10.05 10.62
C VAL A 50 13.23 -10.73 10.66
N VAL A 51 13.89 -10.85 9.50
CA VAL A 51 15.22 -11.47 9.39
C VAL A 51 16.26 -10.67 10.16
N ALA A 52 16.24 -9.35 10.04
CA ALA A 52 17.18 -8.48 10.76
C ALA A 52 17.00 -8.57 12.27
N VAL A 53 15.75 -8.51 12.77
CA VAL A 53 15.47 -8.64 14.21
C VAL A 53 15.83 -10.05 14.72
N TRP A 54 15.64 -11.09 13.91
CA TRP A 54 16.10 -12.44 14.23
C TRP A 54 17.63 -12.49 14.44
N ILE A 55 18.39 -11.93 13.50
CA ILE A 55 19.86 -11.87 13.58
C ILE A 55 20.30 -11.02 14.78
N GLY A 56 19.64 -9.89 15.02
CA GLY A 56 19.96 -8.97 16.11
C GLY A 56 19.45 -9.40 17.49
N ARG A 57 18.62 -10.45 17.57
CA ARG A 57 18.01 -10.90 18.84
C ARG A 57 19.03 -11.10 19.99
N PRO A 58 20.26 -11.62 19.78
CA PRO A 58 21.19 -11.86 20.90
C PRO A 58 21.65 -10.55 21.55
N TRP A 59 21.67 -9.45 20.81
CA TRP A 59 22.11 -8.13 21.27
C TRP A 59 21.02 -7.36 22.01
N LEU A 60 19.77 -7.85 21.93
CA LEU A 60 18.58 -7.24 22.52
C LEU A 60 18.20 -7.90 23.86
N ALA A 61 19.11 -8.61 24.53
CA ALA A 61 18.80 -9.30 25.78
C ALA A 61 18.33 -8.32 26.89
N PRO A 62 17.31 -8.68 27.70
CA PRO A 62 16.55 -9.95 27.68
C PRO A 62 15.38 -9.97 26.69
N TRP A 63 15.12 -8.88 25.98
CA TRP A 63 13.92 -8.68 25.15
C TRP A 63 14.01 -9.22 23.72
N GLY A 64 15.15 -9.76 23.30
CA GLY A 64 15.39 -10.19 21.91
C GLY A 64 14.36 -11.17 21.36
N SER A 65 14.02 -12.23 22.11
CA SER A 65 13.02 -13.21 21.67
C SER A 65 11.59 -12.63 21.61
N PRO A 66 11.10 -11.92 22.65
CA PRO A 66 9.82 -11.20 22.56
C PRO A 66 9.74 -10.21 21.40
N LEU A 67 10.79 -9.41 21.16
CA LEU A 67 10.83 -8.44 20.06
C LEU A 67 10.80 -9.13 18.71
N PHE A 68 11.54 -10.22 18.53
CA PHE A 68 11.51 -11.04 17.31
C PHE A 68 10.10 -11.59 17.03
N LEU A 69 9.47 -12.23 18.02
CA LEU A 69 8.13 -12.80 17.84
C LEU A 69 7.08 -11.72 17.55
N THR A 70 7.18 -10.57 18.22
CA THR A 70 6.29 -9.42 17.97
C THR A 70 6.46 -8.91 16.54
N THR A 71 7.71 -8.73 16.09
CA THR A 71 8.05 -8.32 14.72
C THR A 71 7.51 -9.32 13.71
N LEU A 72 7.71 -10.62 13.96
CA LEU A 72 7.23 -11.71 13.10
C LEU A 72 5.71 -11.67 12.93
N VAL A 73 4.95 -11.55 14.02
CA VAL A 73 3.48 -11.52 13.96
C VAL A 73 2.99 -10.27 13.22
N LEU A 74 3.50 -9.09 13.59
CA LEU A 74 3.11 -7.83 12.96
C LEU A 74 3.40 -7.84 11.45
N ALA A 75 4.62 -8.25 11.07
CA ALA A 75 5.02 -8.36 9.67
C ALA A 75 4.17 -9.39 8.91
N THR A 76 3.94 -10.58 9.48
CA THR A 76 3.15 -11.64 8.84
C THR A 76 1.73 -11.17 8.54
N VAL A 77 1.07 -10.55 9.52
CA VAL A 77 -0.31 -10.05 9.31
C VAL A 77 -0.30 -8.89 8.31
N SER A 78 0.64 -7.95 8.42
CA SER A 78 0.75 -6.82 7.46
C SER A 78 0.96 -7.29 6.03
N VAL A 79 1.95 -8.17 5.81
CA VAL A 79 2.27 -8.78 4.51
C VAL A 79 1.05 -9.51 3.96
N THR A 80 0.37 -10.31 4.78
CA THR A 80 -0.84 -11.04 4.36
C THR A 80 -1.94 -10.09 3.91
N LEU A 81 -2.18 -9.00 4.63
CA LEU A 81 -3.18 -7.99 4.26
C LEU A 81 -2.81 -7.25 2.98
N ARG A 82 -1.54 -6.89 2.78
CA ARG A 82 -1.07 -6.26 1.53
C ARG A 82 -1.21 -7.19 0.33
N LEU A 83 -0.83 -8.46 0.48
CA LEU A 83 -0.98 -9.47 -0.58
C LEU A 83 -2.46 -9.77 -0.84
N HIS A 84 -3.31 -9.81 0.19
CA HIS A 84 -4.75 -9.94 0.04
C HIS A 84 -5.36 -8.73 -0.70
N LEU A 85 -4.90 -7.52 -0.39
CA LEU A 85 -5.33 -6.30 -1.09
C LEU A 85 -4.92 -6.33 -2.56
N LEU A 86 -3.68 -6.74 -2.86
CA LEU A 86 -3.21 -6.97 -4.23
C LEU A 86 -4.10 -8.01 -4.94
N PHE A 87 -4.33 -9.17 -4.33
CA PHE A 87 -5.14 -10.23 -4.90
C PHE A 87 -6.58 -9.78 -5.19
N THR A 88 -7.24 -9.16 -4.22
CA THR A 88 -8.61 -8.65 -4.38
C THR A 88 -8.70 -7.52 -5.41
N SER A 89 -7.64 -6.72 -5.56
CA SER A 89 -7.54 -5.71 -6.62
C SER A 89 -7.55 -6.29 -8.04
N HIS A 90 -7.03 -7.51 -8.19
CA HIS A 90 -7.01 -8.21 -9.48
C HIS A 90 -8.33 -8.91 -9.80
N LEU A 91 -8.99 -9.52 -8.80
CA LEU A 91 -10.17 -10.36 -9.05
C LEU A 91 -11.51 -9.61 -9.01
N HIS A 92 -11.63 -8.58 -8.17
CA HIS A 92 -12.92 -7.92 -7.92
C HIS A 92 -12.85 -6.38 -7.93
N PRO A 93 -12.38 -5.76 -9.05
CA PRO A 93 -12.13 -4.31 -9.11
C PRO A 93 -13.35 -3.44 -8.75
N MET A 94 -14.58 -3.90 -9.04
CA MET A 94 -15.82 -3.13 -8.84
C MET A 94 -16.38 -3.14 -7.40
N THR A 95 -15.92 -4.05 -6.52
CA THR A 95 -16.47 -4.20 -5.14
C THR A 95 -15.54 -3.67 -4.03
N LEU A 96 -14.36 -3.20 -4.41
CA LEU A 96 -13.30 -2.77 -3.51
C LEU A 96 -13.56 -1.53 -2.63
N PRO A 97 -14.25 -0.46 -3.08
CA PRO A 97 -14.18 0.83 -2.39
C PRO A 97 -14.61 0.79 -0.91
N LEU A 98 -15.69 0.08 -0.60
CA LEU A 98 -16.28 0.04 0.75
C LEU A 98 -15.49 -0.81 1.75
N ARG A 99 -14.83 -1.89 1.31
CA ARG A 99 -14.04 -2.77 2.20
C ARG A 99 -12.57 -2.35 2.30
N ARG A 100 -12.07 -1.63 1.30
CA ARG A 100 -10.67 -1.21 1.18
C ARG A 100 -10.22 -0.25 2.28
N THR A 101 -11.02 0.75 2.63
CA THR A 101 -10.64 1.75 3.66
C THR A 101 -10.43 1.12 5.04
N ARG A 102 -11.17 0.05 5.36
CA ARG A 102 -10.98 -0.72 6.59
C ARG A 102 -9.68 -1.52 6.55
N LEU A 103 -9.39 -2.19 5.44
CA LEU A 103 -8.13 -2.94 5.27
C LEU A 103 -6.91 -2.03 5.35
N LEU A 104 -6.95 -0.88 4.67
CA LEU A 104 -5.85 0.10 4.70
C LEU A 104 -5.61 0.65 6.11
N ARG A 105 -6.66 0.90 6.91
CA ARG A 105 -6.49 1.31 8.32
C ARG A 105 -5.83 0.22 9.17
N TRP A 106 -6.16 -1.05 8.96
CA TRP A 106 -5.51 -2.16 9.64
C TRP A 106 -4.03 -2.30 9.23
N ILE A 107 -3.74 -2.21 7.93
CA ILE A 107 -2.36 -2.19 7.42
C ILE A 107 -1.57 -1.04 8.07
N ALA A 108 -2.12 0.17 8.06
CA ALA A 108 -1.47 1.33 8.66
C ALA A 108 -1.21 1.17 10.16
N SER A 109 -2.15 0.56 10.90
CA SER A 109 -1.99 0.31 12.33
C SER A 109 -0.90 -0.73 12.61
N LEU A 110 -0.85 -1.82 11.84
CA LEU A 110 0.16 -2.87 11.98
C LEU A 110 1.55 -2.37 11.62
N GLU A 111 1.67 -1.59 10.55
CA GLU A 111 2.94 -1.01 10.14
C GLU A 111 3.41 0.12 11.06
N GLY A 112 2.48 0.90 11.60
CA GLY A 112 2.80 1.87 12.65
C GLY A 112 3.36 1.18 13.89
N ALA A 113 2.75 0.07 14.31
CA ALA A 113 3.27 -0.75 15.41
C ALA A 113 4.64 -1.35 15.08
N LEU A 114 4.80 -1.92 13.88
CA LEU A 114 6.07 -2.48 13.42
C LEU A 114 7.19 -1.42 13.40
N LEU A 115 6.90 -0.24 12.86
CA LEU A 115 7.80 0.91 12.89
C LEU A 115 8.28 1.24 14.30
N ILE A 116 7.37 1.32 15.27
CA ILE A 116 7.72 1.65 16.66
C ILE A 116 8.65 0.59 17.24
N VAL A 117 8.37 -0.69 16.99
CA VAL A 117 9.21 -1.81 17.43
C VAL A 117 10.59 -1.74 16.81
N LEU A 118 10.68 -1.52 15.49
CA LEU A 118 11.96 -1.44 14.78
C LEU A 118 12.79 -0.23 15.21
N LEU A 119 12.16 0.93 15.39
CA LEU A 119 12.83 2.13 15.87
C LEU A 119 13.38 1.93 17.29
N GLY A 120 12.58 1.37 18.19
CA GLY A 120 12.99 1.05 19.55
C GLY A 120 14.15 0.04 19.60
N ALA A 121 14.07 -1.04 18.81
CA ALA A 121 15.14 -2.03 18.70
C ALA A 121 16.42 -1.43 18.10
N GLY A 122 16.31 -0.58 17.09
CA GLY A 122 17.44 0.11 16.48
C GLY A 122 18.17 1.02 17.47
N ILE A 123 17.43 1.80 18.26
CA ILE A 123 18.00 2.64 19.33
C ILE A 123 18.66 1.77 20.40
N ALA A 124 18.01 0.69 20.83
CA ALA A 124 18.52 -0.19 21.89
C ALA A 124 19.86 -0.87 21.52
N VAL A 125 20.10 -1.12 20.23
CA VAL A 125 21.30 -1.80 19.72
C VAL A 125 22.41 -0.81 19.31
N SER A 126 22.12 0.51 19.33
CA SER A 126 23.08 1.55 18.98
C SER A 126 24.31 1.57 19.90
N GLY A 127 25.47 1.96 19.37
CA GLY A 127 26.73 2.04 20.11
C GLY A 127 27.48 0.70 20.25
N GLY A 128 26.76 -0.43 20.22
CA GLY A 128 27.35 -1.78 20.18
C GLY A 128 27.36 -2.41 18.78
N HIS A 129 26.33 -2.14 17.99
CA HIS A 129 26.16 -2.73 16.65
C HIS A 129 25.53 -1.72 15.66
N ASP A 130 26.26 -0.67 15.35
CA ASP A 130 25.77 0.47 14.56
C ASP A 130 25.22 0.10 13.17
N ALA A 131 25.78 -0.92 12.52
CA ALA A 131 25.28 -1.41 11.24
C ALA A 131 23.84 -1.95 11.36
N MET A 132 23.54 -2.73 12.41
CA MET A 132 22.19 -3.23 12.66
C MET A 132 21.25 -2.12 13.11
N SER A 133 21.73 -1.24 13.99
CA SER A 133 20.98 -0.05 14.41
C SER A 133 20.53 0.80 13.22
N ALA A 134 21.47 1.16 12.34
CA ALA A 134 21.19 1.92 11.12
C ALA A 134 20.18 1.21 10.23
N TRP A 135 20.33 -0.10 10.01
CA TRP A 135 19.41 -0.88 9.18
C TRP A 135 17.98 -0.87 9.74
N LEU A 136 17.81 -1.08 11.05
CA LEU A 136 16.50 -1.06 11.72
C LEU A 136 15.85 0.32 11.68
N ILE A 137 16.63 1.38 11.95
CA ILE A 137 16.15 2.77 11.93
C ILE A 137 15.75 3.18 10.51
N VAL A 138 16.59 2.89 9.50
CA VAL A 138 16.26 3.18 8.09
C VAL A 138 14.99 2.44 7.68
N THR A 139 14.84 1.16 8.06
CA THR A 139 13.63 0.39 7.78
C THR A 139 12.39 1.01 8.43
N ALA A 140 12.50 1.45 9.68
CA ALA A 140 11.41 2.15 10.37
C ALA A 140 11.03 3.48 9.68
N VAL A 141 12.03 4.25 9.23
CA VAL A 141 11.79 5.50 8.47
C VAL A 141 11.13 5.22 7.12
N LEU A 142 11.54 4.16 6.42
CA LEU A 142 10.89 3.76 5.16
C LEU A 142 9.43 3.37 5.37
N HIS A 143 9.10 2.68 6.47
CA HIS A 143 7.70 2.44 6.86
C HIS A 143 6.95 3.74 7.16
N LEU A 144 7.59 4.71 7.83
CA LEU A 144 6.98 6.00 8.12
C LEU A 144 6.63 6.74 6.82
N LEU A 145 7.59 6.86 5.92
CA LEU A 145 7.43 7.52 4.62
C LEU A 145 6.40 6.80 3.76
N SER A 146 6.40 5.47 3.81
CA SER A 146 5.38 4.63 3.19
C SER A 146 3.98 5.04 3.63
N LEU A 147 3.72 5.01 4.94
CA LEU A 147 2.40 5.31 5.51
C LEU A 147 1.96 6.76 5.34
N ALA A 148 2.89 7.70 5.54
CA ALA A 148 2.56 9.12 5.59
C ALA A 148 2.50 9.78 4.21
N VAL A 149 3.28 9.30 3.24
CA VAL A 149 3.48 9.99 1.95
C VAL A 149 3.17 9.09 0.77
N ILE A 150 3.81 7.92 0.68
CA ILE A 150 3.80 7.12 -0.55
C ILE A 150 2.47 6.39 -0.72
N GLU A 151 1.96 5.75 0.33
CA GLU A 151 0.71 4.98 0.28
C GLU A 151 -0.51 5.85 0.01
N PRO A 152 -0.71 7.02 0.65
CA PRO A 152 -1.79 7.94 0.28
C PRO A 152 -1.70 8.42 -1.16
N ALA A 153 -0.51 8.82 -1.62
CA ALA A 153 -0.32 9.35 -2.98
C ALA A 153 -0.55 8.29 -4.06
N THR A 154 0.04 7.09 -3.90
CA THR A 154 -0.14 5.98 -4.85
C THR A 154 -1.56 5.44 -4.82
N SER A 155 -2.19 5.40 -3.66
CA SER A 155 -3.59 5.00 -3.51
C SER A 155 -4.56 5.98 -4.17
N ALA A 156 -4.37 7.28 -3.98
CA ALA A 156 -5.22 8.30 -4.60
C ALA A 156 -5.09 8.28 -6.14
N ALA A 157 -3.86 8.20 -6.64
CA ALA A 157 -3.57 8.19 -8.07
C ALA A 157 -4.10 6.93 -8.78
N ALA A 158 -3.94 5.74 -8.17
CA ALA A 158 -4.36 4.48 -8.78
C ALA A 158 -5.87 4.24 -8.71
N LEU A 159 -6.54 4.79 -7.69
CA LEU A 159 -7.90 4.37 -7.33
C LEU A 159 -8.93 5.50 -7.38
N GLY A 160 -8.53 6.68 -7.85
CA GLY A 160 -9.47 7.72 -8.29
C GLY A 160 -10.09 8.57 -7.18
N ASP A 161 -9.50 8.60 -5.98
CA ASP A 161 -9.87 9.53 -4.92
C ASP A 161 -9.36 10.94 -5.28
N ALA A 162 -9.85 11.49 -6.39
CA ALA A 162 -9.76 12.91 -6.67
C ALA A 162 -10.72 13.61 -5.68
N ALA A 163 -10.19 14.62 -4.97
CA ALA A 163 -10.92 15.47 -4.04
C ALA A 163 -12.35 15.82 -4.50
N PRO A 164 -13.31 16.00 -3.58
CA PRO A 164 -14.66 16.39 -3.94
C PRO A 164 -14.60 17.65 -4.81
N ALA A 165 -15.16 17.55 -6.02
CA ALA A 165 -15.40 18.71 -6.86
C ALA A 165 -16.28 19.67 -6.05
N SER A 166 -15.69 20.77 -5.58
CA SER A 166 -16.43 21.88 -5.01
C SER A 166 -17.46 22.34 -6.04
N ARG A 167 -18.74 22.11 -5.72
CA ARG A 167 -19.88 22.72 -6.38
C ARG A 167 -20.18 24.06 -5.75
#